data_AF-A0A7Y3MK57-F1
#
_entry.id   AF-A0A7Y3MK57-F1
#
_cell.length_a   1.000
_cell.length_b   1.000
_cell.length_c   1.000
_cell.angle_alpha   90.00
_cell.angle_beta   90.00
_cell.angle_gamma   90.00
#
_symmetry.space_group_name_H-M   'P 1'
#
loop_
_entity.id
_entity.type
_entity.pdbx_description
1 polymer ?
#
loop_
_entity_poly.entity_id
_entity_poly.type
_entity_poly.pdbx_seq_one_letter_code
_entity_poly.pdbx_strand_id
1 'polypeptide(L)'
;IQGGVECGPNAVFTFKREGYGKTDFNLKDTTQALTYKGTWKLFFKHWRFGLDEYKRAFSKRLFLNRLQKLIPGLEMDDLKPGRAGVRAMALDKNGDMIDDFQFVHEGNALHVLNAPSPAATSGLAIGTAIADRAEKNFQLMTLV
;
A
#
# COMPACT_ATOMS: atom_id res chain seq x y z
N ILE A 1 -14.56 12.02 -9.59
CA ILE A 1 -15.45 11.96 -8.42
C ILE A 1 -16.13 13.32 -8.27
N GLN A 2 -17.47 13.39 -8.21
CA GLN A 2 -18.23 14.65 -8.11
C GLN A 2 -17.87 15.71 -9.19
N GLY A 3 -17.66 15.28 -10.43
CA GLY A 3 -17.26 16.18 -11.53
C GLY A 3 -15.78 16.59 -11.56
N GLY A 4 -15.01 16.27 -10.51
CA GLY A 4 -13.55 16.44 -10.49
C GLY A 4 -12.79 15.17 -10.91
N VAL A 5 -11.52 15.34 -11.28
CA VAL A 5 -10.58 14.24 -11.51
C VAL A 5 -9.66 14.15 -10.30
N GLU A 6 -9.57 12.97 -9.70
CA GLU A 6 -8.54 12.69 -8.71
C GLU A 6 -7.32 12.11 -9.41
N CYS A 7 -6.16 12.72 -9.21
CA CYS A 7 -4.90 12.20 -9.74
C CYS A 7 -4.10 11.59 -8.58
N GLY A 8 -3.97 10.26 -8.59
CA GLY A 8 -3.20 9.50 -7.60
C GLY A 8 -2.12 8.60 -8.24
N PRO A 9 -0.99 8.32 -7.57
CA PRO A 9 -0.43 9.11 -6.46
C PRO A 9 1.08 9.31 -6.51
N ASN A 10 1.55 10.19 -5.61
CA ASN A 10 2.85 9.99 -5.01
C ASN A 10 2.72 8.98 -3.87
N ALA A 11 3.64 8.03 -3.74
CA ALA A 11 3.63 7.03 -2.69
C ALA A 11 4.87 7.19 -1.81
N VAL A 12 4.64 7.55 -0.55
CA VAL A 12 5.71 7.74 0.44
C VAL A 12 5.51 6.82 1.63
N PHE A 13 6.60 6.50 2.30
CA PHE A 13 6.55 5.77 3.55
C PHE A 13 5.83 6.61 4.63
N THR A 14 5.01 5.97 5.46
CA THR A 14 4.31 6.63 6.57
C THR A 14 4.93 6.24 7.91
N PHE A 15 5.01 7.20 8.83
CA PHE A 15 5.54 7.03 10.19
C PHE A 15 4.44 6.68 11.22
N LYS A 16 3.21 6.46 10.74
CA LYS A 16 2.06 6.04 11.55
C LYS A 16 1.15 5.17 10.69
N ARG A 17 0.75 3.98 11.19
CA ARG A 17 -0.04 3.00 10.42
C ARG A 17 -1.39 3.53 9.97
N GLU A 18 -1.97 4.44 10.75
CA GLU A 18 -3.22 5.15 10.46
C GLU A 18 -2.96 6.66 10.36
N GLY A 19 -1.79 7.04 9.84
CA GLY A 19 -1.42 8.41 9.57
C GLY A 19 -1.84 8.84 8.18
N TYR A 20 -2.82 9.73 8.08
CA TYR A 20 -3.32 10.29 6.82
C TYR A 20 -2.73 11.68 6.53
N GLY A 21 -2.14 12.33 7.54
CA GLY A 21 -1.40 13.58 7.40
C GLY A 21 0.05 13.35 6.93
N LYS A 22 0.61 14.35 6.22
CA LYS A 22 1.99 14.28 5.68
C LYS A 22 3.07 14.18 6.77
N THR A 23 2.75 14.61 7.98
CA THR A 23 3.67 14.66 9.13
C THR A 23 3.17 13.84 10.31
N ASP A 24 2.18 12.97 10.07
CA ASP A 24 1.64 12.10 11.11
C ASP A 24 2.73 11.13 11.58
N PHE A 25 2.92 11.08 12.89
CA PHE A 25 4.00 10.33 13.50
C PHE A 25 3.48 9.51 14.68
N ASN A 26 3.95 8.28 14.78
CA ASN A 26 3.80 7.44 15.96
C ASN A 26 5.14 6.74 16.24
N LEU A 27 5.67 6.94 17.45
CA LEU A 27 6.96 6.39 17.84
C LEU A 27 6.98 4.86 17.76
N LYS A 28 5.95 4.19 18.28
CA LYS A 28 5.86 2.72 18.31
C LYS A 28 5.82 2.15 16.88
N ASP A 29 4.97 2.69 16.02
CA ASP A 29 4.85 2.25 14.62
C ASP A 29 6.16 2.47 13.87
N THR A 30 6.76 3.65 14.04
CA THR A 30 8.03 4.01 13.41
C THR A 30 9.15 3.08 13.85
N THR A 31 9.29 2.84 15.16
CA THR A 31 10.30 1.92 15.69
C THR A 31 10.08 0.51 15.16
N GLN A 32 8.84 0.00 15.15
CA GLN A 32 8.54 -1.33 14.61
C GLN A 32 8.91 -1.44 13.12
N ALA A 33 8.59 -0.42 12.32
CA ALA A 33 8.89 -0.43 10.89
C ALA A 33 10.39 -0.27 10.60
N LEU A 34 11.10 0.62 11.30
CA LEU A 34 12.52 0.86 11.09
C LEU A 34 13.44 -0.17 11.76
N THR A 35 12.97 -0.93 12.75
CA THR A 35 13.74 -2.07 13.30
C THR A 35 13.64 -3.32 12.42
N TYR A 36 12.68 -3.37 11.50
CA TYR A 36 12.55 -4.48 10.57
C TYR A 36 13.59 -4.40 9.44
N LYS A 37 14.43 -5.45 9.32
CA LYS A 37 15.53 -5.51 8.33
C LYS A 37 15.06 -5.37 6.88
N GLY A 38 13.87 -5.87 6.56
CA GLY A 38 13.28 -5.75 5.22
C GLY A 38 13.10 -4.30 4.78
N THR A 39 12.70 -3.42 5.70
CA THR A 39 12.46 -1.99 5.44
C THR A 39 13.71 -1.30 4.91
N TRP A 40 14.86 -1.55 5.54
CA TRP A 40 16.13 -0.96 5.09
C TRP A 40 16.55 -1.48 3.72
N LYS A 41 16.39 -2.79 3.47
CA LYS A 41 16.68 -3.36 2.16
C LYS A 41 15.80 -2.76 1.06
N LEU A 42 14.49 -2.57 1.33
CA LEU A 42 13.57 -1.88 0.43
C LEU A 42 14.04 -0.45 0.14
N PHE A 43 14.39 0.30 1.20
CA PHE A 43 14.89 1.67 1.04
C PHE A 43 16.17 1.71 0.22
N PHE A 44 17.15 0.84 0.48
CA PHE A 44 18.37 0.80 -0.32
C PHE A 44 18.13 0.39 -1.78
N LYS A 45 17.19 -0.54 -2.05
CA LYS A 45 16.82 -0.93 -3.42
C LYS A 45 16.16 0.23 -4.20
N HIS A 46 15.35 1.05 -3.53
CA HIS A 46 14.49 2.05 -4.19
C HIS A 46 14.71 3.50 -3.73
N TRP A 47 15.87 3.82 -3.14
CA TRP A 47 16.11 5.13 -2.49
C TRP A 47 15.89 6.32 -3.43
N ARG A 48 16.34 6.23 -4.69
CA ARG A 48 16.18 7.29 -5.69
C ARG A 48 14.71 7.59 -5.95
N PHE A 49 13.94 6.52 -6.17
CA PHE A 49 12.51 6.60 -6.39
C PHE A 49 11.81 7.18 -5.16
N GLY A 50 12.10 6.66 -3.96
CA GLY A 50 11.52 7.13 -2.71
C GLY A 50 11.80 8.62 -2.43
N LEU A 51 13.04 9.09 -2.62
CA LEU A 51 13.37 10.51 -2.45
C LEU A 51 12.59 11.40 -3.41
N ASP A 52 12.43 10.97 -4.66
CA ASP A 52 11.69 11.73 -5.65
C ASP A 52 10.18 11.76 -5.37
N GLU A 53 9.64 10.67 -4.81
CA GLU A 53 8.26 10.61 -4.28
C GLU A 53 8.07 11.60 -3.12
N TYR A 54 9.00 11.62 -2.15
CA TYR A 54 8.98 12.57 -1.05
C TYR A 54 9.05 14.03 -1.54
N LYS A 55 9.95 14.36 -2.45
CA LYS A 55 10.04 15.72 -3.02
C LYS A 55 8.70 16.16 -3.63
N ARG A 56 8.03 15.28 -4.37
CA ARG A 56 6.72 15.57 -4.96
C ARG A 56 5.60 15.65 -3.92
N ALA A 57 5.65 14.84 -2.86
CA ALA A 57 4.66 14.88 -1.77
C ALA A 57 4.70 16.23 -1.02
N PHE A 58 5.88 16.83 -0.88
CA PHE A 58 6.07 18.12 -0.19
C PHE A 58 6.07 19.35 -1.11
N SER A 59 6.17 19.19 -2.43
CA SER A 59 6.18 20.31 -3.39
C SER A 59 5.04 20.25 -4.39
N LYS A 60 4.07 21.16 -4.23
CA LYS A 60 2.93 21.35 -5.15
C LYS A 60 3.41 21.59 -6.59
N ARG A 61 4.50 22.35 -6.77
CA ARG A 61 5.12 22.64 -8.07
C ARG A 61 5.73 21.39 -8.72
N LEU A 62 6.48 20.58 -7.97
CA LEU A 62 7.06 19.35 -8.54
C LEU A 62 5.98 18.33 -8.88
N PHE A 63 4.89 18.30 -8.10
CA PHE A 63 3.72 17.50 -8.43
C PHE A 63 3.04 17.98 -9.71
N LEU A 64 2.81 19.28 -9.87
CA LEU A 64 2.26 19.88 -11.10
C LEU A 64 3.08 19.50 -12.33
N ASN A 65 4.41 19.70 -12.27
CA ASN A 65 5.32 19.36 -13.38
C ASN A 65 5.22 17.87 -13.79
N ARG A 66 4.91 16.97 -12.84
CA ARG A 66 4.71 15.55 -13.15
C ARG A 66 3.36 15.32 -13.82
N LEU A 67 2.30 15.95 -13.32
CA LEU A 67 0.95 15.86 -13.89
C LEU A 67 0.87 16.46 -15.30
N GLN A 68 1.63 17.52 -15.58
CA GLN A 68 1.71 18.13 -16.91
C GLN A 68 2.25 17.19 -18.00
N LYS A 69 2.90 16.08 -17.63
CA LYS A 69 3.25 15.02 -18.59
C LYS A 69 2.02 14.25 -19.09
N LEU A 70 0.94 14.24 -18.32
CA LEU A 70 -0.33 13.61 -18.66
C LEU A 70 -1.34 14.65 -19.19
N ILE A 71 -1.38 15.82 -18.56
CA ILE A 71 -2.31 16.91 -18.90
C ILE A 71 -1.53 18.24 -18.98
N PRO A 72 -0.96 18.59 -20.15
CA PRO A 72 -0.03 19.72 -20.29
C PRO A 72 -0.60 21.09 -19.88
N GLY A 73 -1.91 21.29 -20.02
CA GLY A 73 -2.58 22.55 -19.70
C GLY A 73 -2.92 22.75 -18.22
N LEU A 74 -2.55 21.82 -17.32
CA LEU A 74 -2.78 22.01 -15.89
C LEU A 74 -2.01 23.20 -15.34
N GLU A 75 -2.68 24.03 -14.56
CA GLU A 75 -2.11 25.16 -13.84
C GLU A 75 -2.11 24.93 -12.32
N MET A 76 -1.50 25.85 -11.58
CA MET A 76 -1.33 25.67 -10.14
C MET A 76 -2.64 25.77 -9.36
N ASP A 77 -3.58 26.56 -9.86
CA ASP A 77 -4.88 26.81 -9.23
C ASP A 77 -5.90 25.70 -9.48
N ASP A 78 -5.65 24.85 -10.49
CA ASP A 78 -6.43 23.63 -10.74
C ASP A 78 -6.21 22.56 -9.66
N LEU A 79 -5.05 22.60 -8.99
CA LEU A 79 -4.70 21.61 -7.97
C LEU A 79 -5.25 21.98 -6.60
N LYS A 80 -6.19 21.17 -6.13
CA LYS A 80 -6.75 21.24 -4.76
C LYS A 80 -6.24 20.06 -3.91
N PRO A 81 -6.09 20.22 -2.60
CA PRO A 81 -5.76 19.11 -1.71
C PRO A 81 -6.76 17.96 -1.86
N GLY A 82 -6.25 16.77 -2.14
CA GLY A 82 -7.04 15.53 -2.18
C GLY A 82 -6.97 14.77 -0.86
N ARG A 83 -7.72 13.67 -0.78
CA ARG A 83 -7.63 12.73 0.34
C ARG A 83 -6.33 11.93 0.26
N ALA A 84 -5.79 11.56 1.42
CA ALA A 84 -4.72 10.58 1.52
C ALA A 84 -5.30 9.19 1.78
N GLY A 85 -4.56 8.15 1.40
CA GLY A 85 -4.84 6.77 1.75
C GLY A 85 -3.57 6.08 2.25
N VAL A 86 -3.72 5.18 3.22
CA VAL A 86 -2.63 4.31 3.68
C VAL A 86 -2.87 2.92 3.13
N ARG A 87 -1.84 2.35 2.48
CA ARG A 87 -1.86 0.98 1.98
C ARG A 87 -0.96 0.12 2.86
N ALA A 88 -1.53 -0.92 3.47
CA ALA A 88 -0.74 -1.98 4.08
C ALA A 88 -0.04 -2.79 2.97
N MET A 89 1.26 -3.04 3.15
CA MET A 89 2.06 -3.84 2.23
C MET A 89 2.82 -4.89 3.02
N ALA A 90 2.72 -6.14 2.60
CA ALA A 90 3.54 -7.21 3.16
C ALA A 90 4.95 -7.14 2.56
N LEU A 91 5.94 -7.07 3.43
CA LEU A 91 7.36 -6.93 3.06
C LEU A 91 8.15 -8.10 3.62
N ASP A 92 8.86 -8.81 2.77
CA ASP A 92 9.69 -9.91 3.20
C ASP A 92 11.02 -9.44 3.85
N LYS A 93 11.79 -10.38 4.40
CA LYS A 93 13.09 -10.10 5.04
C LYS A 93 14.19 -9.67 4.05
N ASN A 94 13.94 -9.78 2.74
CA ASN A 94 14.81 -9.35 1.66
C ASN A 94 14.45 -7.96 1.13
N GLY A 95 13.40 -7.35 1.66
CA GLY A 95 12.92 -6.04 1.24
C GLY A 95 12.14 -6.11 -0.08
N ASP A 96 11.61 -7.28 -0.42
CA ASP A 96 10.74 -7.50 -1.57
C ASP A 96 9.28 -7.49 -1.11
N MET A 97 8.43 -6.80 -1.87
CA MET A 97 6.99 -6.76 -1.61
C MET A 97 6.38 -8.10 -1.99
N ILE A 98 5.51 -8.61 -1.12
CA ILE A 98 4.74 -9.82 -1.42
C ILE A 98 3.51 -9.39 -2.19
N ASP A 99 3.43 -9.76 -3.47
CA ASP A 99 2.34 -9.33 -4.36
C ASP A 99 1.16 -10.31 -4.40
N ASP A 100 1.39 -11.56 -4.02
CA ASP A 100 0.40 -12.64 -3.99
C ASP A 100 0.00 -13.01 -2.56
N PHE A 101 -0.90 -13.97 -2.39
CA PHE A 101 -1.31 -14.46 -1.09
C PHE A 101 -0.14 -14.93 -0.23
N GLN A 102 -0.12 -14.45 1.02
CA GLN A 102 0.75 -14.99 2.07
C GLN A 102 -0.12 -15.61 3.16
N PHE A 103 -0.28 -16.93 3.10
CA PHE A 103 -1.01 -17.68 4.13
C PHE A 103 -0.06 -18.21 5.20
N VAL A 104 -0.51 -18.20 6.45
CA VAL A 104 0.10 -18.96 7.56
C VAL A 104 -1.00 -19.77 8.22
N HIS A 105 -0.77 -21.07 8.40
CA HIS A 105 -1.70 -21.97 9.05
C HIS A 105 -1.08 -22.50 10.34
N GLU A 106 -1.79 -22.37 11.45
CA GLU A 106 -1.35 -22.82 12.76
C GLU A 106 -2.54 -23.33 13.57
N GLY A 107 -2.53 -24.63 13.90
CA GLY A 107 -3.64 -25.28 14.58
C GLY A 107 -4.95 -25.15 13.80
N ASN A 108 -5.93 -24.48 14.41
CA ASN A 108 -7.25 -24.23 13.82
C ASN A 108 -7.39 -22.81 13.25
N ALA A 109 -6.27 -22.12 12.99
CA ALA A 109 -6.26 -20.76 12.47
C ALA A 109 -5.57 -20.68 11.10
N LEU A 110 -6.21 -19.98 10.16
CA LEU A 110 -5.66 -19.60 8.86
C LEU A 110 -5.51 -18.08 8.81
N HIS A 111 -4.27 -17.61 8.85
CA HIS A 111 -3.92 -16.20 8.74
C HIS A 111 -3.67 -15.83 7.28
N VAL A 112 -4.36 -14.78 6.82
CA VAL A 112 -4.12 -14.16 5.51
C VAL A 112 -3.28 -12.91 5.75
N LEU A 113 -1.95 -13.04 5.63
CA LEU A 113 -1.02 -11.95 5.89
C LEU A 113 -0.90 -10.99 4.70
N ASN A 114 -1.17 -11.47 3.50
CA ASN A 114 -1.26 -10.67 2.28
C ASN A 114 -2.29 -11.26 1.33
N ALA A 115 -2.91 -10.41 0.51
CA ALA A 115 -3.81 -10.79 -0.56
C ALA A 115 -3.50 -9.96 -1.82
N PRO A 116 -3.75 -10.52 -3.03
CA PRO A 116 -3.41 -9.86 -4.28
C PRO A 116 -4.23 -8.58 -4.52
N SER A 117 -3.64 -7.64 -5.25
CA SER A 117 -4.27 -6.39 -5.67
C SER A 117 -5.03 -6.56 -7.00
N PRO A 118 -6.14 -5.83 -7.24
CA PRO A 118 -6.83 -4.89 -6.35
C PRO A 118 -7.90 -5.58 -5.49
N ALA A 119 -7.71 -5.56 -4.17
CA ALA A 119 -8.53 -6.29 -3.21
C ALA A 119 -10.04 -5.98 -3.30
N ALA A 120 -10.42 -4.71 -3.43
CA ALA A 120 -11.83 -4.31 -3.48
C ALA A 120 -12.57 -4.84 -4.70
N THR A 121 -11.93 -4.83 -5.87
CA THR A 121 -12.55 -5.30 -7.14
C THR A 121 -12.57 -6.82 -7.22
N SER A 122 -11.57 -7.49 -6.66
CA SER A 122 -11.42 -8.95 -6.70
C SER A 122 -11.90 -9.65 -5.42
N GLY A 123 -12.70 -8.96 -4.58
CA GLY A 123 -13.07 -9.44 -3.24
C GLY A 123 -13.75 -10.81 -3.22
N LEU A 124 -14.65 -11.09 -4.17
CA LEU A 124 -15.32 -12.40 -4.28
C LEU A 124 -14.33 -13.51 -4.63
N ALA A 125 -13.47 -13.29 -5.63
CA ALA A 125 -12.45 -14.27 -6.02
C ALA A 125 -11.43 -14.52 -4.91
N ILE A 126 -11.04 -13.46 -4.19
CA ILE A 126 -10.18 -13.56 -2.99
C ILE A 126 -10.89 -14.38 -1.92
N GLY A 127 -12.19 -14.13 -1.68
CA GLY A 127 -13.01 -14.88 -0.75
C GLY A 127 -13.06 -16.38 -1.08
N THR A 128 -13.32 -16.73 -2.35
CA THR A 128 -13.27 -18.12 -2.83
C THR A 128 -11.90 -18.76 -2.58
N ALA A 129 -10.81 -18.07 -2.95
CA ALA A 129 -9.46 -18.61 -2.74
C ALA A 129 -9.13 -18.86 -1.26
N ILE A 130 -9.62 -18.01 -0.36
CA ILE A 130 -9.47 -18.19 1.09
C ILE A 130 -10.32 -19.37 1.58
N ALA A 131 -11.57 -19.49 1.11
CA ALA A 131 -12.47 -20.59 1.46
C ALA A 131 -11.87 -21.94 1.03
N ASP A 132 -11.42 -22.06 -0.22
CA ASP A 132 -10.76 -23.27 -0.74
C ASP A 132 -9.52 -23.64 0.07
N ARG A 133 -8.77 -22.64 0.55
CA ARG A 133 -7.60 -22.88 1.41
C ARG A 133 -8.02 -23.38 2.80
N ALA A 134 -9.08 -22.83 3.36
CA ALA A 134 -9.61 -23.24 4.66
C ALA A 134 -10.17 -24.67 4.62
N GLU A 135 -10.94 -25.03 3.58
CA GLU A 135 -11.44 -26.38 3.38
C GLU A 135 -10.31 -27.42 3.37
N LYS A 136 -9.24 -27.13 2.60
CA LYS A 136 -8.06 -28.01 2.52
C LYS A 136 -7.33 -28.14 3.85
N ASN A 137 -7.12 -27.03 4.55
CA ASN A 137 -6.33 -27.03 5.77
C ASN A 137 -7.07 -27.63 6.98
N PHE A 138 -8.39 -27.44 7.04
CA PHE A 138 -9.23 -27.89 8.16
C PHE A 138 -10.05 -29.14 7.86
N GLN A 139 -9.93 -29.70 6.64
CA GLN A 139 -10.67 -30.89 6.21
C GLN A 139 -12.19 -30.74 6.39
N LEU A 140 -12.71 -29.54 6.08
CA LEU A 140 -14.14 -29.25 6.20
C LEU A 140 -14.88 -30.04 5.11
N MET A 141 -15.97 -30.72 5.47
CA MET A 141 -16.88 -31.30 4.48
C MET A 141 -17.69 -30.18 3.85
N THR A 142 -17.51 -29.96 2.55
CA THR A 142 -18.38 -29.07 1.77
C THR A 142 -19.75 -29.73 1.65
N LEU A 143 -20.77 -29.14 2.30
CA LEU A 143 -22.17 -29.47 2.03
C LEU A 143 -22.49 -28.93 0.64
N VAL A 144 -22.40 -29.79 -0.38
CA VAL A 144 -22.91 -29.54 -1.73
C VAL A 144 -24.44 -29.61 -1.71
#